data_AF-A0AAD7ILS5-F1
#
_entry.id   AF-A0AAD7ILS5-F1
#
_cell.length_a   1.000
_cell.length_b   1.000
_cell.length_c   1.000
_cell.angle_alpha   90.00
_cell.angle_beta   90.00
_cell.angle_gamma   90.00
#
_symmetry.space_group_name_H-M   'P 1'
#
loop_
_entity.id
_entity.type
_entity.pdbx_description
1 polymer ?
#
loop_
_entity_poly.entity_id
_entity_poly.type
_entity_poly.pdbx_seq_one_letter_code
_entity_poly.pdbx_strand_id
1 'polypeptide(L)' 'SLRAAAKHHDVPPTTLTGRYQGKTTRKESHEDQQKLTPAQELVLVEWIKVMGVRGVPLSMTAVAEYASAI' A
#
# COMPACT_ATOMS: atom_id res chain seq x y z
N SER A 1 19.85 -2.09 -23.44
CA SER A 1 20.50 -2.56 -22.20
C SER A 1 19.71 -2.08 -20.99
N LEU A 2 19.86 -2.71 -19.81
CA LEU A 2 19.15 -2.32 -18.60
C LEU A 2 19.42 -0.86 -18.19
N ARG A 3 20.64 -0.36 -18.44
CA ARG A 3 21.00 1.05 -18.20
C ARG A 3 20.26 2.02 -19.12
N ALA A 4 20.04 1.65 -20.39
CA ALA A 4 19.27 2.46 -21.34
C ALA A 4 17.79 2.53 -20.95
N ALA A 5 17.22 1.40 -20.52
CA ALA A 5 15.86 1.37 -19.98
C ALA A 5 15.73 2.22 -18.71
N ALA A 6 16.70 2.14 -17.79
CA ALA A 6 16.73 2.97 -16.58
C ALA A 6 16.74 4.47 -16.92
N LYS A 7 17.55 4.89 -17.91
CA LYS A 7 17.57 6.28 -18.39
C LYS A 7 16.26 6.70 -19.05
N HIS A 8 15.64 5.82 -19.84
CA HIS A 8 14.37 6.12 -20.52
C HIS A 8 13.22 6.33 -19.53
N HIS A 9 13.22 5.57 -18.43
CA HIS A 9 12.21 5.67 -17.37
C HIS A 9 12.61 6.63 -16.24
N ASP A 10 13.74 7.34 -16.37
CA ASP A 10 14.29 8.24 -15.34
C ASP A 10 14.38 7.61 -13.94
N VAL A 11 14.81 6.34 -13.88
CA VAL A 11 15.02 5.60 -12.63
C VAL A 11 16.49 5.27 -12.42
N PRO A 12 16.96 5.19 -11.17
CA PRO A 12 18.31 4.74 -10.88
C PRO A 12 18.56 3.33 -11.48
N PRO A 13 19.72 3.08 -12.12
CA PRO A 13 20.05 1.77 -12.67
C PRO A 13 20.02 0.65 -11.62
N THR A 14 20.35 0.96 -10.37
CA THR A 14 20.29 0.03 -9.23
C THR A 14 18.87 -0.38 -8.89
N THR A 15 17.91 0.54 -9.00
CA THR A 15 16.48 0.27 -8.81
C THR A 15 15.98 -0.69 -9.87
N LEU A 16 16.29 -0.42 -11.14
CA LEU A 16 15.85 -1.28 -12.24
C LEU A 16 16.54 -2.66 -12.20
N THR A 17 17.81 -2.70 -11.83
CA THR A 17 18.56 -3.96 -11.60
C THR A 17 17.94 -4.77 -10.46
N GLY A 18 17.62 -4.12 -9.34
CA GLY A 18 16.96 -4.76 -8.21
C GLY A 18 15.63 -5.37 -8.62
N ARG A 19 14.78 -4.61 -9.32
CA ARG A 19 13.49 -5.13 -9.83
C ARG A 19 13.68 -6.29 -10.81
N TYR A 20 14.65 -6.18 -11.72
CA TYR A 20 14.97 -7.26 -12.66
C TYR A 20 15.44 -8.54 -11.94
N GLN A 21 16.12 -8.41 -10.81
CA GLN A 21 16.54 -9.51 -9.94
C GLN A 21 15.42 -10.03 -9.01
N GLY A 22 14.19 -9.54 -9.15
CA GLY A 22 13.05 -9.98 -8.34
C GLY A 22 12.94 -9.31 -6.97
N LYS A 23 13.64 -8.19 -6.72
CA LYS A 23 13.34 -7.40 -5.52
C LYS A 23 11.91 -6.87 -5.61
N THR A 24 11.13 -7.21 -4.59
CA THR A 24 9.76 -6.74 -4.42
C THR A 24 9.74 -5.28 -3.97
N THR A 25 8.58 -4.65 -4.12
CA THR A 25 8.37 -3.29 -3.59
C THR A 25 8.39 -3.32 -2.07
N ARG A 26 8.66 -2.15 -1.46
CA ARG A 26 8.61 -2.01 0.01
C ARG A 26 7.25 -2.42 0.58
N LYS A 27 6.16 -2.20 -0.16
CA LYS A 27 4.81 -2.58 0.29
C LYS A 27 4.69 -4.10 0.37
N GLU A 28 5.03 -4.80 -0.70
CA GLU A 28 5.00 -6.26 -0.78
C GLU A 28 5.97 -6.90 0.22
N SER A 29 7.17 -6.35 0.40
CA SER A 29 8.16 -6.91 1.33
C SER A 29 7.76 -6.82 2.81
N HIS A 30 6.81 -5.95 3.15
CA HIS A 30 6.32 -5.74 4.52
C HIS A 30 4.86 -6.14 4.70
N GLU A 31 4.27 -6.86 3.73
CA GLU A 31 2.87 -7.31 3.80
C GLU A 31 2.62 -8.18 5.04
N ASP A 32 3.52 -9.14 5.32
CA ASP A 32 3.44 -10.03 6.48
C ASP A 32 3.61 -9.31 7.83
N GLN A 33 4.07 -8.06 7.84
CA GLN A 33 4.24 -7.25 9.06
C GLN A 33 3.02 -6.37 9.34
N GLN A 34 2.04 -6.32 8.44
CA GLN A 34 0.82 -5.55 8.62
C GLN A 34 -0.12 -6.28 9.60
N LYS A 35 -0.81 -5.50 10.44
CA LYS A 35 -1.78 -6.05 11.41
C LYS A 35 -3.05 -6.56 10.75
N LEU A 36 -3.41 -5.97 9.61
CA LEU A 36 -4.57 -6.34 8.82
C LEU A 36 -4.09 -7.09 7.59
N THR A 37 -4.85 -8.12 7.22
CA THR A 37 -4.70 -8.73 5.90
C THR A 37 -5.13 -7.75 4.80
N PRO A 38 -4.67 -7.94 3.55
CA PRO A 38 -5.12 -7.11 2.42
C PRO A 38 -6.65 -7.08 2.28
N ALA A 39 -7.33 -8.19 2.56
CA ALA A 39 -8.79 -8.27 2.51
C ALA A 39 -9.45 -7.41 3.59
N GLN A 40 -8.93 -7.43 4.83
CA GLN A 40 -9.44 -6.60 5.92
C GLN A 40 -9.16 -5.10 5.66
N GLU A 41 -8.00 -4.76 5.10
CA GLU A 41 -7.69 -3.39 4.70
C GLU A 41 -8.68 -2.87 3.63
N LEU A 42 -9.08 -3.72 2.68
CA LEU A 42 -10.10 -3.35 1.69
C LEU A 42 -11.46 -3.03 2.34
N VAL A 43 -11.89 -3.85 3.30
CA VAL A 43 -13.13 -3.61 4.06
C VAL A 43 -13.05 -2.30 4.84
N LEU A 44 -11.92 -2.04 5.50
CA LEU A 44 -11.67 -0.79 6.21
C LEU A 44 -11.75 0.42 5.27
N VAL A 45 -11.11 0.34 4.10
CA VAL A 45 -11.12 1.41 3.09
C VAL A 45 -12.53 1.66 2.55
N GLU A 46 -13.29 0.60 2.28
CA GLU A 46 -14.68 0.73 1.83
C GLU A 46 -15.55 1.41 2.88
N TRP A 47 -15.43 1.00 4.15
CA TRP A 47 -16.13 1.65 5.26
C TRP A 47 -15.78 3.14 5.38
N ILE A 48 -14.49 3.50 5.32
CA ILE A 48 -14.06 4.90 5.36
C ILE A 48 -14.70 5.71 4.22
N LYS A 49 -14.71 5.16 2.99
CA LYS A 49 -15.32 5.82 1.83
C LYS A 49 -16.82 6.02 2.04
N VAL A 50 -17.55 5.01 2.51
CA VAL A 50 -18.99 5.10 2.80
C VAL A 50 -19.28 6.17 3.84
N MET A 51 -18.48 6.24 4.91
CA MET A 51 -18.61 7.27 5.95
C MET A 51 -18.33 8.68 5.41
N GLY A 52 -17.31 8.83 4.55
CA GLY A 52 -17.01 10.08 3.87
C GLY A 52 -18.13 10.55 2.94
N VAL A 53 -18.72 9.65 2.17
CA VAL A 53 -19.90 9.95 1.31
C VAL A 53 -21.10 10.40 2.15
N ARG A 54 -21.27 9.84 3.34
CA ARG A 54 -22.32 10.25 4.28
C ARG A 54 -22.01 11.55 5.04
N GLY A 55 -20.85 12.16 4.80
CA GLY A 55 -20.43 13.39 5.47
C GLY A 55 -20.08 13.18 6.95
N VAL A 56 -19.83 11.95 7.38
CA VAL A 56 -19.46 11.66 8.77
C VAL A 56 -17.97 11.90 8.95
N PRO A 57 -17.55 12.82 9.83
CA PRO A 57 -16.14 13.01 10.14
C PRO A 57 -15.61 11.80 10.90
N LEU A 58 -14.55 11.18 10.39
CA LEU A 58 -13.88 10.07 11.05
C LEU A 58 -12.62 10.56 11.78
N SER A 59 -12.51 10.23 13.06
CA SER A 59 -11.27 10.38 13.82
C SER A 59 -10.36 9.17 13.61
N MET A 60 -9.05 9.35 13.83
CA MET A 60 -8.10 8.23 13.81
C MET A 60 -8.44 7.15 14.85
N THR A 61 -9.06 7.53 15.97
CA THR A 61 -9.52 6.57 16.99
C THR A 61 -10.66 5.71 16.47
N ALA A 62 -11.67 6.29 15.83
CA ALA A 62 -12.79 5.55 15.26
C ALA A 62 -12.33 4.59 14.15
N VAL A 63 -11.36 5.01 13.34
CA VAL A 63 -10.73 4.15 12.31
C VAL A 63 -9.99 2.98 12.96
N ALA A 64 -9.22 3.22 14.03
CA ALA A 64 -8.50 2.18 14.74
C ALA A 64 -9.43 1.19 15.48
N GLU A 65 -10.53 1.69 16.04
CA GLU A 65 -11.58 0.87 16.66
C GLU A 65 -12.25 -0.03 15.64
N TYR A 66 -12.67 0.53 14.50
CA TYR A 66 -13.27 -0.26 13.42
C TYR A 66 -12.28 -1.28 12.84
N ALA A 67 -11.03 -0.88 12.62
CA ALA A 67 -9.96 -1.78 12.18
C ALA A 67 -9.71 -2.94 13.16
N SER A 68 -9.90 -2.74 14.46
CA SER A 68 -9.71 -3.80 15.48
C SER A 68 -10.91 -4.75 15.57
N ALA A 69 -12.04 -4.39 14.97
CA ALA A 69 -13.28 -5.17 14.98
C ALA A 69 -13.46 -6.02 13.70
N ILE A 70 -12.57 -5.89 12.72
CA ILE A 70 -12.53 -6.65 11.45
C ILE A 70 -11.42 -7.71 11.55
#